data_AF-A0A518VBF8-F1
#
_entry.id   AF-A0A518VBF8-F1
#
_cell.length_a   1.000
_cell.length_b   1.000
_cell.length_c   1.000
_cell.angle_alpha   90.00
_cell.angle_beta   90.00
_cell.angle_gamma   90.00
#
_symmetry.space_group_name_H-M   'P 1'
#
loop_
_entity.id
_entity.type
_entity.pdbx_description
1 polymer ?
#
loop_
_entity_poly.entity_id
_entity_poly.type
_entity_poly.pdbx_seq_one_letter_code
_entity_poly.pdbx_strand_id
1 'polypeptide(L)'
;MLTQLLTMSLLLQLYGGVIDTTLIAYSEKQAKSQEVHAATEKEHTYKRYDIPLSNDLQKYIYNQAEKYDLSYELMLAIAHTESTFRPDIVSYDGSSVGLFQINTRNTINWLGESVGLDKPNAKNPYHSAKMASWYVNYLKEKYLNEGYKKEAAY
;
A
#
# COMPACT_ATOMS: atom_id res chain seq x y z
N MET A 1 -29.90 -41.09 8.76
CA MET A 1 -28.93 -39.97 8.70
C MET A 1 -28.99 -39.04 9.91
N LEU A 2 -30.14 -38.81 10.57
CA LEU A 2 -30.18 -37.99 11.80
C LEU A 2 -29.46 -38.61 13.01
N THR A 3 -29.36 -39.94 13.07
CA THR A 3 -28.66 -40.64 14.16
C THR A 3 -27.14 -40.47 14.14
N GLN A 4 -26.55 -40.20 12.97
CA GLN A 4 -25.09 -40.07 12.80
C GLN A 4 -24.56 -38.67 13.20
N LEU A 5 -25.40 -37.64 13.05
CA LEU A 5 -25.12 -36.28 13.52
C LEU A 5 -25.24 -36.16 15.04
N LEU A 6 -26.20 -36.85 15.65
CA LEU A 6 -26.36 -36.89 17.11
C LEU A 6 -25.20 -37.65 17.79
N THR A 7 -24.67 -38.71 17.19
CA THR A 7 -23.50 -39.43 17.75
C THR A 7 -22.21 -38.62 17.67
N MET A 8 -22.03 -37.78 16.64
CA MET A 8 -20.86 -36.90 16.52
C MET A 8 -20.90 -35.74 17.53
N SER A 9 -22.09 -35.24 17.87
CA SER A 9 -22.23 -34.18 18.89
C SER A 9 -21.98 -34.69 20.32
N LEU A 10 -22.28 -35.96 20.60
CA LEU A 10 -22.02 -36.57 21.90
C LEU A 10 -20.54 -36.95 22.09
N LEU A 11 -19.86 -37.32 21.00
CA LEU A 11 -18.40 -37.55 21.01
C LEU A 11 -17.59 -36.27 21.27
N LEU A 12 -18.08 -35.10 20.83
CA LEU A 12 -17.41 -33.82 21.12
C LEU A 12 -17.54 -33.37 22.58
N GLN A 13 -18.63 -33.73 23.26
CA GLN A 13 -18.88 -33.31 24.64
C GLN A 13 -18.12 -34.15 25.69
N LEU A 14 -17.59 -35.32 25.32
CA LEU A 14 -16.77 -36.18 26.19
C LEU A 14 -15.27 -35.81 26.17
N TYR A 15 -14.83 -34.95 25.25
CA TYR A 15 -13.47 -34.38 25.21
C TYR A 15 -13.40 -32.97 25.84
N GLY A 16 -14.32 -32.65 26.76
CA GLY A 16 -14.40 -31.36 27.46
C GLY A 16 -13.26 -31.04 28.44
N GLY A 17 -12.04 -31.52 28.19
CA GLY A 17 -10.88 -31.32 29.07
C GLY A 17 -9.59 -30.87 28.39
N VAL A 18 -9.47 -30.96 27.06
CA VAL A 18 -8.31 -30.45 26.32
C VAL A 18 -8.80 -30.01 24.94
N ILE A 19 -9.43 -28.83 24.87
CA ILE A 19 -9.45 -28.11 23.60
C ILE A 19 -8.01 -27.74 23.29
N ASP A 20 -7.40 -28.58 22.47
CA ASP A 20 -6.01 -28.51 22.06
C ASP A 20 -5.74 -27.11 21.50
N THR A 21 -4.95 -26.31 22.22
CA THR A 21 -4.58 -24.95 21.83
C THR A 21 -3.95 -24.90 20.45
N THR A 22 -3.39 -26.04 19.99
CA THR A 22 -2.86 -26.20 18.63
C THR A 22 -3.96 -26.21 17.56
N LEU A 23 -5.14 -26.80 17.83
CA LEU A 23 -6.28 -26.78 16.90
C LEU A 23 -6.87 -25.37 16.78
N ILE A 24 -6.93 -24.62 17.89
CA ILE A 24 -7.38 -23.22 17.89
C ILE A 24 -6.38 -22.37 17.10
N ALA A 25 -5.08 -22.43 17.42
CA ALA A 25 -4.04 -21.69 16.71
C ALA A 25 -3.96 -22.05 15.21
N TYR A 26 -4.21 -23.32 14.86
CA TYR A 26 -4.29 -23.76 13.47
C TYR A 26 -5.49 -23.14 12.75
N SER A 27 -6.67 -23.14 13.39
CA SER A 27 -7.88 -22.51 12.83
C SER A 27 -7.74 -20.99 12.69
N GLU A 28 -7.10 -20.31 13.64
CA GLU A 28 -6.81 -18.87 13.58
C GLU A 28 -5.81 -18.55 12.47
N LYS A 29 -4.79 -19.40 12.29
CA LYS A 29 -3.83 -19.27 11.19
C LYS A 29 -4.50 -19.44 9.83
N GLN A 30 -5.46 -20.36 9.73
CA GLN A 30 -6.27 -20.56 8.51
C GLN A 30 -7.26 -19.41 8.27
N ALA A 31 -7.95 -18.94 9.31
CA ALA A 31 -8.84 -17.78 9.22
C ALA A 31 -8.06 -16.53 8.81
N LYS A 32 -6.87 -16.31 9.38
CA LYS A 32 -5.96 -15.21 8.99
C LYS A 32 -5.44 -15.38 7.57
N SER A 33 -5.11 -16.60 7.12
CA SER A 33 -4.70 -16.82 5.73
C SER A 33 -5.85 -16.64 4.74
N GLN A 34 -7.08 -17.00 5.13
CA GLN A 34 -8.30 -16.79 4.34
C GLN A 34 -8.71 -15.32 4.31
N GLU A 35 -8.61 -14.58 5.42
CA GLU A 35 -8.81 -13.13 5.45
C GLU A 35 -7.76 -12.40 4.61
N VAL A 36 -6.50 -12.83 4.67
CA VAL A 36 -5.44 -12.30 3.80
C VAL A 36 -5.76 -12.61 2.34
N HIS A 37 -6.18 -13.82 2.00
CA HIS A 37 -6.60 -14.16 0.63
C HIS A 37 -7.82 -13.35 0.16
N ALA A 38 -8.88 -13.25 0.96
CA ALA A 38 -10.09 -12.52 0.63
C ALA A 38 -9.86 -10.99 0.56
N ALA A 39 -8.97 -10.44 1.40
CA ALA A 39 -8.53 -9.05 1.31
C ALA A 39 -7.65 -8.78 0.07
N THR A 40 -6.93 -9.81 -0.42
CA THR A 40 -6.17 -9.74 -1.68
C THR A 40 -7.09 -9.76 -2.90
N GLU A 41 -8.33 -10.28 -2.75
CA GLU A 41 -9.28 -10.51 -3.84
C GLU A 41 -10.31 -9.37 -4.05
N LYS A 42 -10.32 -8.34 -3.18
CA LYS A 42 -10.89 -7.04 -3.58
C LYS A 42 -9.94 -6.35 -4.56
N GLU A 43 -9.72 -6.98 -5.71
CA GLU A 43 -9.09 -6.33 -6.86
C GLU A 43 -10.07 -5.29 -7.40
N HIS A 44 -9.93 -4.05 -6.95
CA HIS A 44 -10.25 -2.95 -7.84
C HIS A 44 -9.37 -3.14 -9.08
N THR A 45 -9.99 -3.35 -10.24
CA THR A 45 -9.30 -3.52 -11.51
C THR A 45 -8.62 -2.20 -11.86
N TYR A 46 -7.41 -1.99 -11.38
CA TYR A 46 -6.64 -0.79 -11.70
C TYR A 46 -6.18 -0.87 -13.16
N LYS A 47 -6.21 0.28 -13.84
CA LYS A 47 -5.78 0.38 -15.24
C LYS A 47 -4.27 0.21 -15.32
N ARG A 48 -3.79 -0.62 -16.23
CA ARG A 48 -2.36 -0.72 -16.57
C ARG A 48 -2.06 0.15 -17.76
N TYR A 49 -0.87 0.73 -17.76
CA TYR A 49 -0.37 1.57 -18.83
C TYR A 49 0.87 0.95 -19.47
N ASP A 50 1.00 1.15 -20.78
CA ASP A 50 2.20 0.80 -21.53
C ASP A 50 3.26 1.90 -21.33
N ILE A 51 3.94 1.83 -20.19
CA ILE A 51 4.96 2.78 -19.73
C ILE A 51 6.16 1.99 -19.18
N PRO A 52 7.37 2.59 -19.09
CA PRO A 52 8.57 1.90 -18.62
C PRO A 52 8.61 1.69 -17.09
N LEU A 53 7.49 1.28 -16.49
CA LEU A 53 7.37 0.81 -15.11
C LEU A 53 6.82 -0.62 -15.11
N SER A 54 7.34 -1.47 -14.23
CA SER A 54 6.81 -2.83 -14.08
C SER A 54 5.34 -2.81 -13.63
N ASN A 55 4.58 -3.85 -13.98
CA ASN A 55 3.18 -4.00 -13.54
C ASN A 55 3.05 -3.96 -12.01
N ASP A 56 4.00 -4.54 -11.28
CA ASP A 56 3.99 -4.53 -9.82
C ASP A 56 4.21 -3.12 -9.25
N LEU A 57 5.10 -2.35 -9.85
CA LEU A 57 5.33 -0.97 -9.44
C LEU A 57 4.14 -0.07 -9.81
N GLN A 58 3.51 -0.29 -10.98
CA GLN A 58 2.27 0.36 -11.36
C GLN A 58 1.14 0.05 -10.34
N LYS A 59 0.94 -1.22 -9.99
CA LYS A 59 -0.02 -1.65 -8.95
C LYS A 59 0.30 -1.01 -7.60
N TYR A 60 1.58 -0.93 -7.25
CA TYR A 60 2.00 -0.33 -6.00
C TYR A 60 1.69 1.16 -5.94
N ILE A 61 2.00 1.92 -7.00
CA ILE A 61 1.69 3.35 -7.10
C ILE A 61 0.17 3.56 -7.03
N TYR A 62 -0.61 2.74 -7.74
CA TYR A 62 -2.07 2.75 -7.66
C TYR A 62 -2.55 2.57 -6.21
N ASN A 63 -2.09 1.53 -5.52
CA ASN A 63 -2.47 1.27 -4.13
C ASN A 63 -2.06 2.40 -3.18
N GLN A 64 -0.90 3.04 -3.40
CA GLN A 64 -0.50 4.20 -2.59
C GLN A 64 -1.37 5.42 -2.87
N ALA A 65 -1.81 5.63 -4.11
CA ALA A 65 -2.72 6.71 -4.47
C ALA A 65 -4.10 6.53 -3.82
N GLU A 66 -4.67 5.32 -3.93
CA GLU A 66 -5.96 4.94 -3.32
C GLU A 66 -5.97 5.16 -1.81
N LYS A 67 -4.86 4.83 -1.13
CA LYS A 67 -4.71 5.04 0.32
C LYS A 67 -4.98 6.48 0.77
N TYR A 68 -4.75 7.45 -0.12
CA TYR A 68 -4.83 8.88 0.18
C TYR A 68 -5.93 9.61 -0.61
N ASP A 69 -6.86 8.90 -1.27
CA ASP A 69 -7.84 9.53 -2.18
C ASP A 69 -7.15 10.46 -3.20
N LEU A 70 -6.12 9.93 -3.87
CA LEU A 70 -5.39 10.58 -4.95
C LEU A 70 -5.66 9.84 -6.27
N SER A 71 -5.72 10.58 -7.37
CA SER A 71 -5.77 9.96 -8.70
C SER A 71 -4.49 9.17 -8.98
N TYR A 72 -4.64 7.96 -9.50
CA TYR A 72 -3.52 7.16 -9.97
C TYR A 72 -2.78 7.85 -11.13
N GLU A 73 -3.52 8.40 -12.09
CA GLU A 73 -2.99 9.16 -13.22
C GLU A 73 -2.22 10.39 -12.75
N LEU A 74 -2.65 11.07 -11.69
CA LEU A 74 -1.90 12.18 -11.09
C LEU A 74 -0.51 11.69 -10.62
N MET A 75 -0.44 10.57 -9.90
CA MET A 75 0.83 10.04 -9.43
C MET A 75 1.73 9.60 -10.60
N LEU A 76 1.17 9.02 -11.66
CA LEU A 76 1.93 8.72 -12.88
C LEU A 76 2.44 9.97 -13.60
N ALA A 77 1.62 11.02 -13.67
CA ALA A 77 1.98 12.29 -14.29
C ALA A 77 3.15 12.97 -13.54
N ILE A 78 3.12 12.95 -12.21
CA ILE A 78 4.24 13.44 -11.39
C ILE A 78 5.49 12.61 -11.65
N ALA A 79 5.41 11.27 -11.56
CA ALA A 79 6.57 10.40 -11.82
C ALA A 79 7.19 10.61 -13.22
N HIS A 80 6.34 10.79 -14.23
CA HIS A 80 6.79 11.10 -15.59
C HIS A 80 7.49 12.45 -15.67
N THR A 81 6.90 13.49 -15.05
CA THR A 81 7.45 14.85 -15.05
C THR A 81 8.79 14.91 -14.34
N GLU A 82 8.91 14.24 -13.20
CA GLU A 82 10.09 14.30 -12.34
C GLU A 82 11.27 13.48 -12.90
N SER A 83 11.02 12.30 -13.47
CA SER A 83 12.11 11.37 -13.83
C SER A 83 11.97 10.72 -15.19
N THR A 84 10.89 10.98 -15.92
CA THR A 84 10.49 10.17 -17.09
C THR A 84 10.49 8.68 -16.73
N PHE A 85 9.98 8.36 -15.54
CA PHE A 85 9.91 7.01 -14.96
C PHE A 85 11.26 6.33 -14.65
N ARG A 86 12.37 7.07 -14.54
CA ARG A 86 13.69 6.51 -14.18
C ARG A 86 13.91 6.55 -12.67
N PRO A 87 13.95 5.41 -11.97
CA PRO A 87 13.96 5.39 -10.50
C PRO A 87 15.33 5.67 -9.87
N ASP A 88 16.41 5.76 -10.65
CA ASP A 88 17.79 5.90 -10.20
C ASP A 88 18.43 7.25 -10.54
N ILE A 89 17.68 8.13 -11.22
CA ILE A 89 18.17 9.45 -11.66
C ILE A 89 18.37 10.40 -10.46
N VAL A 90 19.42 11.21 -10.58
CA VAL A 90 19.77 12.30 -9.67
C VAL A 90 19.60 13.62 -10.44
N SER A 91 19.04 14.65 -9.80
CA SER A 91 18.91 15.98 -10.39
C SER A 91 20.28 16.56 -10.76
N TYR A 92 20.30 17.53 -11.69
CA TYR A 92 21.54 18.15 -12.16
C TYR A 92 22.39 18.75 -11.02
N ASP A 93 21.73 19.34 -10.02
CA ASP A 93 22.36 19.96 -8.85
C ASP A 93 22.59 18.97 -7.68
N GLY A 94 22.26 17.69 -7.85
CA GLY A 94 22.40 16.66 -6.82
C GLY A 94 21.42 16.77 -5.66
N SER A 95 20.44 17.68 -5.72
CA SER A 95 19.55 17.97 -4.60
C SER A 95 18.32 17.06 -4.51
N SER A 96 18.00 16.31 -5.57
CA SER A 96 16.83 15.42 -5.63
C SER A 96 17.16 14.09 -6.30
N VAL A 97 16.46 13.02 -5.90
CA VAL A 97 16.72 11.67 -6.41
C VAL A 97 15.46 10.82 -6.59
N GLY A 98 15.55 9.90 -7.53
CA GLY A 98 14.60 8.81 -7.70
C GLY A 98 13.39 9.13 -8.56
N LEU A 99 12.44 8.20 -8.58
CA LEU A 99 11.25 8.21 -9.44
C LEU A 99 10.42 9.50 -9.30
N PHE A 100 10.32 10.03 -8.08
CA PHE A 100 9.58 11.24 -7.74
C PHE A 100 10.49 12.41 -7.31
N GLN A 101 11.79 12.36 -7.65
CA GLN A 101 12.78 13.43 -7.37
C GLN A 101 12.69 14.01 -5.94
N ILE A 102 12.77 13.14 -4.94
CA ILE A 102 12.67 13.54 -3.53
C ILE A 102 13.97 14.25 -3.11
N ASN A 103 13.82 15.43 -2.50
CA ASN A 103 14.96 16.22 -2.05
C ASN A 103 15.83 15.47 -1.01
N THR A 104 17.14 15.47 -1.21
CA THR A 104 18.10 14.65 -0.45
C THR A 104 18.49 15.20 0.91
N ARG A 105 18.25 16.49 1.19
CA ARG A 105 18.78 17.16 2.38
C ARG A 105 18.12 16.64 3.66
N ASN A 106 16.90 17.06 3.92
CA ASN A 106 16.14 16.68 5.12
C ASN A 106 14.82 16.00 4.78
N THR A 107 14.41 16.03 3.51
CA THR A 107 13.07 15.59 3.10
C THR A 107 12.96 14.06 3.10
N ILE A 108 14.00 13.31 2.68
CA ILE A 108 13.96 11.84 2.69
C ILE A 108 13.74 11.27 4.09
N ASN A 109 14.43 11.77 5.11
CA ASN A 109 14.31 11.26 6.48
C ASN A 109 12.93 11.59 7.05
N TRP A 110 12.50 12.85 6.95
CA TRP A 110 11.17 13.28 7.41
C TRP A 110 10.03 12.50 6.73
N LEU A 111 10.11 12.31 5.40
CA LEU A 111 9.13 11.52 4.68
C LEU A 111 9.20 10.04 5.09
N GLY A 112 10.40 9.49 5.24
CA GLY A 112 10.63 8.12 5.70
C GLY A 112 9.95 7.84 7.03
N GLU A 113 10.18 8.69 8.04
CA GLU A 113 9.50 8.63 9.34
C GLU A 113 7.97 8.71 9.18
N SER A 114 7.50 9.65 8.37
CA SER A 114 6.07 9.87 8.13
C SER A 114 5.36 8.67 7.50
N VAL A 115 6.09 7.80 6.80
CA VAL A 115 5.56 6.58 6.19
C VAL A 115 6.03 5.28 6.86
N GLY A 116 6.76 5.37 7.98
CA GLY A 116 7.26 4.22 8.75
C GLY A 116 8.34 3.41 8.04
N LEU A 117 9.29 4.08 7.37
CA LEU A 117 10.49 3.46 6.80
C LEU A 117 11.70 3.73 7.71
N ASP A 118 12.33 2.65 8.21
CA ASP A 118 13.54 2.73 9.04
C ASP A 118 14.77 3.24 8.23
N LYS A 119 14.88 2.78 6.97
CA LYS A 119 15.97 3.15 6.06
C LYS A 119 15.39 3.64 4.74
N PRO A 120 14.87 4.88 4.70
CA PRO A 120 14.30 5.42 3.47
C PRO A 120 15.37 5.53 2.39
N ASN A 121 15.00 5.16 1.16
CA ASN A 121 15.90 5.15 0.02
C ASN A 121 15.11 5.60 -1.20
N ALA A 122 15.20 6.88 -1.56
CA ALA A 122 14.42 7.43 -2.66
C ALA A 122 14.82 6.86 -4.05
N LYS A 123 15.98 6.20 -4.19
CA LYS A 123 16.32 5.43 -5.41
C LYS A 123 15.64 4.07 -5.48
N ASN A 124 15.07 3.58 -4.37
CA ASN A 124 14.16 2.45 -4.41
C ASN A 124 12.78 2.98 -4.86
N PRO A 125 12.24 2.58 -6.03
CA PRO A 125 11.01 3.13 -6.57
C PRO A 125 9.80 2.93 -5.66
N TYR A 126 9.76 1.86 -4.86
CA TYR A 126 8.69 1.61 -3.88
C TYR A 126 8.75 2.60 -2.72
N HIS A 127 9.95 2.88 -2.19
CA HIS A 127 10.13 3.89 -1.15
C HIS A 127 9.80 5.28 -1.71
N SER A 128 10.25 5.59 -2.93
CA SER A 128 9.96 6.84 -3.63
C SER A 128 8.45 7.06 -3.78
N ALA A 129 7.72 6.07 -4.31
CA ALA A 129 6.27 6.14 -4.48
C ALA A 129 5.52 6.28 -3.15
N LYS A 130 5.92 5.54 -2.11
CA LYS A 130 5.30 5.61 -0.78
C LYS A 130 5.45 7.00 -0.16
N MET A 131 6.68 7.55 -0.19
CA MET A 131 6.98 8.88 0.32
C MET A 131 6.28 9.98 -0.48
N ALA A 132 6.30 9.89 -1.81
CA ALA A 132 5.66 10.87 -2.69
C ALA A 132 4.14 10.90 -2.52
N SER A 133 3.48 9.74 -2.44
CA SER A 133 2.02 9.67 -2.26
C SER A 133 1.60 10.30 -0.92
N TRP A 134 2.35 10.04 0.15
CA TRP A 134 2.12 10.70 1.43
C TRP A 134 2.33 12.22 1.32
N TYR A 135 3.39 12.65 0.64
CA TYR A 135 3.72 14.08 0.53
C TYR A 135 2.69 14.86 -0.30
N VAL A 136 2.22 14.30 -1.42
CA VAL A 136 1.14 14.87 -2.22
C VAL A 136 -0.13 15.00 -1.38
N ASN A 137 -0.47 13.99 -0.57
CA ASN A 137 -1.59 14.09 0.36
C ASN A 137 -1.38 15.17 1.41
N TYR A 138 -0.18 15.24 2.02
CA TYR A 138 0.17 16.29 2.98
C TYR A 138 -0.04 17.69 2.39
N LEU A 139 0.39 17.92 1.14
CA LEU A 139 0.18 19.19 0.45
C LEU A 139 -1.30 19.43 0.14
N LYS A 140 -2.03 18.42 -0.33
CA LYS A 140 -3.50 18.49 -0.54
C LYS A 140 -4.20 18.96 0.72
N GLU A 141 -3.98 18.28 1.85
CA GLU A 141 -4.60 18.62 3.13
C GLU A 141 -4.18 20.01 3.63
N LYS A 142 -2.90 20.37 3.49
CA LYS A 142 -2.40 21.71 3.85
C LYS A 142 -3.19 22.80 3.11
N TYR A 143 -3.32 22.70 1.79
CA TYR A 143 -3.98 23.74 1.00
C TYR A 143 -5.50 23.73 1.16
N LEU A 144 -6.13 22.58 1.36
CA LEU A 144 -7.55 22.54 1.76
C LEU A 144 -7.80 23.31 3.06
N ASN A 145 -6.91 23.16 4.04
CA ASN A 145 -7.00 23.88 5.32
C ASN A 145 -6.70 25.39 5.18
N GLU A 146 -5.93 25.80 4.18
CA GLU A 146 -5.72 27.22 3.82
C GLU A 146 -6.91 27.83 3.05
N GLY A 147 -7.96 27.06 2.76
CA GLY A 147 -9.18 27.53 2.11
C GLY A 147 -9.19 27.36 0.58
N TYR A 148 -8.20 26.67 0.00
CA TYR A 148 -8.26 26.26 -1.39
C TYR A 148 -9.34 25.20 -1.57
N LYS A 149 -10.08 25.27 -2.68
CA LYS A 149 -11.14 24.31 -2.97
C LYS A 149 -10.54 23.06 -3.61
N LYS A 150 -11.11 21.89 -3.30
CA LYS A 150 -10.88 20.68 -4.09
C LYS A 150 -11.26 20.98 -5.54
N GLU A 151 -10.48 20.47 -6.49
CA GLU A 151 -10.88 20.50 -7.90
C GLU A 151 -12.28 19.90 -8.02
N ALA A 152 -13.21 20.64 -8.62
CA ALA A 152 -14.50 20.09 -8.96
C ALA A 152 -14.25 18.93 -9.95
N ALA A 153 -14.91 17.79 -9.73
CA ALA A 153 -14.93 16.74 -10.72
C ALA A 153 -15.49 17.34 -12.02
N TYR A 154 -14.65 17.43 -13.06
CA TYR A 154 -15.05 17.84 -14.40
C TYR A 154 -15.92 16.77 -15.06
#